data_AF-A0A9W8B4Y9-F1
#
_entry.id   AF-A0A9W8B4Y9-F1
#
_cell.length_a   1.000
_cell.length_b   1.000
_cell.length_c   1.000
_cell.angle_alpha   90.00
_cell.angle_beta   90.00
_cell.angle_gamma   90.00
#
_symmetry.space_group_name_H-M   'P 1'
#
loop_
_entity.id
_entity.type
_entity.pdbx_description
1 polymer ?
#
loop_
_entity_poly.entity_id
_entity_poly.type
_entity_poly.pdbx_seq_one_letter_code
_entity_poly.pdbx_strand_id
1 'polypeptide(L)'
;MAQPTDNKPETCRFEAPVATVRGAHDEHSHSHSHAPGQEHGHTHEVLDHPGHYHERDPPKYQHRDWSERAFTVGIGGPVGSGKTALMLALCRKLHPKYNIATVTNDIFTQEDAEFLLRHKALPANRIQAIETGGCPHAAIREDISANINALETLQAKHQCQLLLVESGGDNLAANYSRELADYIIYVIDVAGGDKIPRK
;
A
#
# COMPACT_ATOMS: atom_id res chain seq x y z
N MET A 1 38.57 12.27 28.63
CA MET A 1 37.79 11.10 28.16
C MET A 1 36.34 11.52 28.06
N ALA A 2 35.88 11.88 26.87
CA ALA A 2 34.49 12.24 26.62
C ALA A 2 33.75 10.97 26.19
N GLN A 3 32.65 10.65 26.87
CA GLN A 3 31.78 9.52 26.51
C GLN A 3 31.05 9.84 25.20
N PRO A 4 30.87 8.88 24.27
CA PRO A 4 30.11 9.10 23.07
C PRO A 4 28.61 9.06 23.39
N THR A 5 27.90 10.14 23.05
CA THR A 5 26.43 10.19 23.10
C THR A 5 25.87 9.36 21.96
N ASP A 6 25.12 8.33 22.33
CA ASP A 6 24.47 7.35 21.44
C ASP A 6 23.30 8.04 20.69
N ASN A 7 23.56 8.50 19.47
CA ASN A 7 22.56 9.19 18.64
C ASN A 7 21.85 8.15 17.76
N LYS A 8 20.86 7.45 18.33
CA LYS A 8 19.98 6.57 17.56
C LYS A 8 18.98 7.42 16.76
N PRO A 9 18.83 7.20 15.43
CA PRO A 9 17.83 7.90 14.64
C PRO A 9 16.43 7.53 15.14
N GLU A 10 15.60 8.54 15.42
CA GLU A 10 14.21 8.38 15.81
C GLU A 10 13.45 7.65 14.70
N THR A 11 13.11 6.38 14.95
CA THR A 11 12.11 5.66 14.17
C THR A 11 10.74 6.26 14.47
N CYS A 12 9.96 6.54 13.43
CA CYS A 12 8.63 7.14 13.55
C CYS A 12 7.70 6.22 14.36
N ARG A 13 7.34 6.64 15.57
CA ARG A 13 6.43 5.90 16.46
C ARG A 13 4.98 6.21 16.11
N PHE A 14 4.29 5.26 15.50
CA PHE A 14 2.83 5.24 15.51
C PHE A 14 2.38 4.56 16.82
N GLU A 15 2.24 5.33 17.91
CA GLU A 15 1.68 4.81 19.16
C GLU A 15 0.18 4.52 18.98
N ALA A 16 -0.25 3.29 19.30
CA ALA A 16 -1.65 2.87 19.24
C ALA A 16 -2.44 3.40 20.46
N PRO A 17 -3.70 3.85 20.29
CA PRO A 17 -4.55 4.12 21.45
C PRO A 17 -5.07 2.81 22.07
N VAL A 18 -5.00 2.78 23.40
CA VAL A 18 -5.43 1.71 24.30
C VAL A 18 -6.91 1.40 24.12
N ALA A 19 -7.25 0.14 23.82
CA ALA A 19 -8.63 -0.33 23.82
C ALA A 19 -9.14 -0.52 25.26
N THR A 20 -10.09 0.32 25.68
CA THR A 20 -10.89 0.06 26.89
C THR A 20 -12.03 -0.91 26.57
N VAL A 21 -11.91 -2.15 27.04
CA VAL A 21 -12.98 -3.14 27.08
C VAL A 21 -14.02 -2.70 28.11
N ARG A 22 -15.29 -2.55 27.70
CA ARG A 22 -16.44 -2.56 28.62
C ARG A 22 -17.31 -3.76 28.29
N GLY A 23 -17.31 -4.74 29.19
CA GLY A 23 -18.27 -5.84 29.20
C GLY A 23 -19.60 -5.42 29.82
N ALA A 24 -20.68 -6.01 29.35
CA ALA A 24 -21.93 -6.16 30.07
C ALA A 24 -22.64 -7.46 29.62
N HIS A 25 -22.75 -8.38 30.57
CA HIS A 25 -23.73 -9.48 30.71
C HIS A 25 -25.18 -8.92 30.72
N ASP A 26 -26.30 -9.60 30.49
CA ASP A 26 -26.74 -10.99 30.31
C ASP A 26 -28.11 -10.96 29.58
N GLU A 27 -28.52 -12.07 28.95
CA GLU A 27 -29.78 -12.80 29.22
C GLU A 27 -30.26 -13.61 27.99
N HIS A 28 -30.19 -14.93 28.15
CA HIS A 28 -30.69 -15.93 27.22
C HIS A 28 -32.23 -16.01 27.28
N SER A 29 -32.89 -15.94 26.12
CA SER A 29 -34.17 -16.60 25.92
C SER A 29 -34.14 -17.38 24.60
N HIS A 30 -34.24 -18.71 24.72
CA HIS A 30 -34.30 -19.63 23.59
C HIS A 30 -35.76 -19.82 23.16
N SER A 31 -36.10 -19.41 21.95
CA SER A 31 -37.28 -19.93 21.23
C SER A 31 -36.86 -20.42 19.85
N HIS A 32 -36.90 -21.73 19.63
CA HIS A 32 -36.64 -22.35 18.34
C HIS A 32 -37.93 -22.43 17.52
N SER A 33 -37.95 -21.77 16.36
CA SER A 33 -38.92 -22.03 15.29
C SER A 33 -38.18 -22.07 13.96
N HIS A 34 -38.21 -23.23 13.29
CA HIS A 34 -37.56 -23.49 12.01
C HIS A 34 -38.39 -22.91 10.84
N ALA A 35 -37.75 -22.14 9.96
CA ALA A 35 -38.22 -21.83 8.60
C ALA A 35 -37.02 -21.51 7.67
N PRO A 36 -37.13 -21.75 6.35
CA PRO A 36 -35.99 -22.00 5.46
C PRO A 36 -35.43 -20.72 4.83
N GLY A 37 -34.09 -20.66 4.69
CA GLY A 37 -33.38 -19.60 3.98
C GLY A 37 -32.33 -18.93 4.85
N GLN A 38 -31.13 -19.51 4.94
CA GLN A 38 -29.97 -18.80 5.47
C GLN A 38 -29.63 -17.66 4.50
N GLU A 39 -30.09 -16.45 4.80
CA GLU A 39 -29.46 -15.23 4.27
C GLU A 39 -28.06 -15.14 4.86
N HIS A 40 -27.05 -15.20 4.00
CA HIS A 40 -25.69 -14.89 4.36
C HIS A 40 -25.64 -13.42 4.79
N GLY A 41 -25.39 -13.17 6.08
CA GLY A 41 -25.18 -11.84 6.62
C GLY A 41 -23.91 -11.22 6.04
N HIS A 42 -24.04 -10.52 4.92
CA HIS A 42 -23.09 -9.51 4.52
C HIS A 42 -23.54 -8.21 5.16
N THR A 43 -22.87 -7.79 6.22
CA THR A 43 -23.01 -6.44 6.76
C THR A 43 -22.50 -5.48 5.68
N HIS A 44 -23.40 -4.95 4.86
CA HIS A 44 -23.10 -3.76 4.08
C HIS A 44 -23.12 -2.61 5.07
N GLU A 45 -21.94 -2.14 5.50
CA GLU A 45 -21.85 -0.83 6.13
C GLU A 45 -22.38 0.19 5.12
N VAL A 46 -23.60 0.65 5.35
CA VAL A 46 -24.16 1.80 4.65
C VAL A 46 -23.43 3.00 5.24
N LEU A 47 -22.39 3.44 4.54
CA LEU A 47 -21.62 4.61 4.97
C LEU A 47 -22.42 5.87 4.65
N ASP A 48 -22.76 6.67 5.66
CA ASP A 48 -23.42 7.98 5.51
C ASP A 48 -22.51 9.05 4.88
N HIS A 49 -21.26 8.69 4.60
CA HIS A 49 -20.20 9.55 4.09
C HIS A 49 -19.33 8.75 3.11
N PRO A 50 -18.55 9.40 2.22
CA PRO A 50 -17.68 8.72 1.25
C PRO A 50 -16.47 7.96 1.87
N GLY A 51 -16.51 7.65 3.17
CA GLY A 51 -15.44 7.02 3.94
C GLY A 51 -14.45 8.06 4.51
N HIS A 52 -14.42 8.23 5.83
CA HIS A 52 -13.41 9.01 6.54
C HIS A 52 -12.22 8.09 6.82
N TYR A 53 -11.02 8.53 6.44
CA TYR A 53 -9.81 7.72 6.59
C TYR A 53 -9.57 7.29 8.04
N HIS A 54 -9.85 8.18 9.01
CA HIS A 54 -9.64 7.92 10.44
C HIS A 54 -10.61 6.92 11.05
N GLU A 55 -11.72 6.63 10.36
CA GLU A 55 -12.76 5.71 10.81
C GLU A 55 -12.60 4.32 10.19
N ARG A 56 -11.62 4.15 9.30
CA ARG A 56 -11.31 2.83 8.71
C ARG A 56 -10.59 1.97 9.73
N ASP A 57 -10.94 0.68 9.76
CA ASP A 57 -10.22 -0.31 10.53
C ASP A 57 -8.72 -0.26 10.19
N PRO A 58 -7.84 -0.07 11.19
CA PRO A 58 -6.41 -0.05 10.93
C PRO A 58 -5.96 -1.44 10.46
N PRO A 59 -4.99 -1.52 9.53
CA PRO A 59 -4.42 -2.80 9.16
C PRO A 59 -3.82 -3.49 10.38
N LYS A 60 -3.95 -4.83 10.46
CA LYS A 60 -3.39 -5.61 11.56
C LYS A 60 -1.86 -5.72 11.40
N TYR A 61 -1.13 -4.79 12.01
CA TYR A 61 0.35 -4.74 11.95
C TYR A 61 1.06 -5.67 12.95
N GLN A 62 0.36 -6.59 13.61
CA GLN A 62 0.90 -7.41 14.71
C GLN A 62 2.17 -8.22 14.34
N HIS A 63 2.36 -8.52 13.05
CA HIS A 63 3.49 -9.29 12.53
C HIS A 63 4.42 -8.47 11.62
N ARG A 64 4.30 -7.13 11.57
CA ARG A 64 5.17 -6.31 10.72
C ARG A 64 6.45 -5.92 11.45
N ASP A 65 7.60 -6.29 10.89
CA ASP A 65 8.90 -5.75 11.25
C ASP A 65 9.27 -4.59 10.29
N TRP A 66 9.33 -3.37 10.83
CA TRP A 66 9.67 -2.15 10.07
C TRP A 66 11.16 -2.03 9.76
N SER A 67 12.01 -2.84 10.41
CA SER A 67 13.45 -2.88 10.12
C SER A 67 13.75 -3.68 8.85
N GLU A 68 12.99 -4.75 8.60
CA GLU A 68 13.09 -5.57 7.38
C GLU A 68 12.55 -4.82 6.16
N ARG A 69 11.42 -4.12 6.32
CA ARG A 69 10.81 -3.35 5.24
C ARG A 69 10.02 -2.16 5.78
N ALA A 70 10.33 -0.97 5.25
CA ALA A 70 9.63 0.25 5.62
C ALA A 70 8.14 0.23 5.24
N PHE A 71 7.42 1.23 5.73
CA PHE A 71 6.03 1.47 5.34
C PHE A 71 5.93 1.59 3.82
N THR A 72 5.10 0.75 3.22
CA THR A 72 5.01 0.59 1.77
C THR A 72 3.67 1.11 1.25
N VAL A 73 3.74 2.02 0.29
CA VAL A 73 2.57 2.57 -0.40
C VAL A 73 2.50 2.00 -1.82
N GLY A 74 1.43 1.26 -2.11
CA GLY A 74 1.11 0.79 -3.45
C GLY A 74 0.38 1.88 -4.25
N ILE A 75 0.77 2.08 -5.50
CA ILE A 75 0.15 3.00 -6.45
C ILE A 75 -0.37 2.17 -7.63
N GLY A 76 -1.66 1.87 -7.59
CA GLY A 76 -2.35 1.07 -8.60
C GLY A 76 -3.27 1.92 -9.48
N GLY A 77 -3.75 1.34 -10.58
CA GLY A 77 -4.67 2.01 -11.49
C GLY A 77 -4.54 1.53 -12.94
N PRO A 78 -5.49 1.90 -13.83
CA PRO A 78 -5.42 1.62 -15.26
C PRO A 78 -4.15 2.10 -15.95
N VAL A 79 -3.82 1.47 -17.06
CA VAL A 79 -2.81 1.97 -18.01
C VAL A 79 -3.22 3.38 -18.44
N GLY A 80 -2.27 4.32 -18.42
CA GLY A 80 -2.51 5.71 -18.80
C GLY A 80 -3.21 6.59 -17.75
N SER A 81 -3.59 6.06 -16.57
CA SER A 81 -4.28 6.83 -15.52
C SER A 81 -3.42 7.90 -14.81
N GLY A 82 -2.11 7.93 -15.06
CA GLY A 82 -1.19 8.90 -14.45
C GLY A 82 -0.46 8.41 -13.19
N LYS A 83 -0.39 7.10 -12.94
CA LYS A 83 0.37 6.50 -11.82
C LYS A 83 1.82 7.00 -11.73
N THR A 84 2.57 6.91 -12.82
CA THR A 84 3.97 7.35 -12.90
C THR A 84 4.13 8.85 -12.70
N ALA A 85 3.14 9.64 -13.16
CA ALA A 85 3.11 11.09 -12.92
C ALA A 85 2.88 11.40 -11.43
N LEU A 86 1.98 10.66 -10.76
CA LEU A 86 1.81 10.74 -9.32
C LEU A 86 3.07 10.30 -8.57
N MET A 87 3.71 9.20 -8.99
CA MET A 87 4.96 8.71 -8.43
C MET A 87 6.05 9.80 -8.46
N LEU A 88 6.24 10.47 -9.60
CA LEU A 88 7.16 11.60 -9.76
C LEU A 88 6.83 12.75 -8.80
N ALA A 89 5.55 13.11 -8.69
CA ALA A 89 5.10 14.20 -7.82
C ALA A 89 5.34 13.87 -6.33
N LEU A 90 5.04 12.63 -5.91
CA LEU A 90 5.28 12.14 -4.56
C LEU A 90 6.78 12.14 -4.24
N CYS A 91 7.62 11.62 -5.15
CA CYS A 91 9.08 11.63 -4.96
C CYS A 91 9.61 13.03 -4.72
N ARG A 92 9.25 13.99 -5.57
CA ARG A 92 9.66 15.40 -5.44
C ARG A 92 9.20 16.04 -4.13
N LYS A 93 7.99 15.69 -3.68
CA LYS A 93 7.40 16.26 -2.47
C LYS A 93 7.96 15.66 -1.18
N LEU A 94 8.23 14.35 -1.19
CA LEU A 94 8.55 13.57 0.01
C LEU A 94 10.04 13.38 0.23
N HIS A 95 10.84 13.18 -0.82
CA HIS A 95 12.29 12.96 -0.71
C HIS A 95 13.05 14.03 0.10
N PRO A 96 12.67 15.33 0.07
CA PRO A 96 13.34 16.33 0.91
C PRO A 96 13.12 16.14 2.43
N LYS A 97 12.11 15.38 2.83
CA LYS A 97 11.69 15.21 4.23
C LYS A 97 11.85 13.79 4.74
N TYR A 98 11.75 12.82 3.85
CA TYR A 98 11.75 11.40 4.17
C TYR A 98 12.78 10.68 3.31
N ASN A 99 13.43 9.70 3.91
CA ASN A 99 14.31 8.80 3.21
C ASN A 99 13.47 7.77 2.42
N ILE A 100 13.40 7.93 1.09
CA ILE A 100 12.49 7.13 0.26
C ILE A 100 13.20 6.40 -0.88
N ALA A 101 12.58 5.32 -1.35
CA ALA A 101 12.92 4.62 -2.58
C ALA A 101 11.66 4.12 -3.28
N THR A 102 11.79 3.81 -4.57
CA THR A 102 10.66 3.46 -5.44
C THR A 102 10.92 2.17 -6.19
N VAL A 103 9.90 1.34 -6.30
CA VAL A 103 9.84 0.18 -7.18
C VAL A 103 8.77 0.45 -8.25
N THR A 104 9.12 0.28 -9.52
CA THR A 104 8.17 0.35 -10.64
C THR A 104 8.04 -1.03 -11.25
N ASN A 105 6.81 -1.49 -11.42
CA ASN A 105 6.50 -2.73 -12.13
C ASN A 105 6.11 -2.38 -13.55
N ASP A 106 6.55 -3.16 -14.52
CA ASP A 106 6.10 -3.08 -15.90
C ASP A 106 6.21 -4.48 -16.54
N ILE A 107 5.49 -4.75 -17.61
CA ILE A 107 5.32 -6.11 -18.15
C ILE A 107 6.60 -6.60 -18.81
N PHE A 108 7.12 -5.83 -19.78
CA PHE A 108 8.27 -6.21 -20.62
C PHE A 108 9.26 -5.06 -20.84
N THR A 109 9.08 -3.93 -20.16
CA THR A 109 9.93 -2.76 -20.33
C THR A 109 10.34 -2.19 -18.97
N GLN A 110 11.15 -1.13 -18.99
CA GLN A 110 11.52 -0.36 -17.80
C GLN A 110 11.17 1.12 -18.00
N GLU A 111 10.22 1.42 -18.89
CA GLU A 111 9.88 2.79 -19.31
C GLU A 111 9.50 3.69 -18.13
N ASP A 112 8.77 3.16 -17.14
CA ASP A 112 8.37 3.90 -15.94
C ASP A 112 9.59 4.26 -15.07
N ALA A 113 10.52 3.33 -14.85
CA ALA A 113 11.77 3.61 -14.14
C ALA A 113 12.64 4.62 -14.89
N GLU A 114 12.80 4.44 -16.20
CA GLU A 114 13.54 5.35 -17.07
C GLU A 114 12.92 6.74 -17.10
N PHE A 115 11.59 6.84 -17.08
CA PHE A 115 10.87 8.09 -16.95
C PHE A 115 11.24 8.79 -15.64
N LEU A 116 11.18 8.10 -14.51
CA LEU A 116 11.54 8.67 -13.20
C LEU A 116 13.01 9.11 -13.14
N LEU A 117 13.92 8.32 -13.72
CA LEU A 117 15.36 8.62 -13.81
C LEU A 117 15.61 9.87 -14.64
N ARG A 118 15.01 9.96 -15.84
CA ARG A 118 15.13 11.14 -16.72
C ARG A 118 14.63 12.42 -16.05
N HIS A 119 13.58 12.31 -15.25
CA HIS A 119 12.99 13.44 -14.52
C HIS A 119 13.66 13.73 -13.17
N LYS A 120 14.74 12.99 -12.84
CA LYS A 120 15.50 13.10 -11.60
C LYS A 120 14.59 13.00 -10.37
N ALA A 121 13.65 12.05 -10.40
CA ALA A 121 12.71 11.83 -9.29
C ALA A 121 13.45 11.52 -7.99
N LEU A 122 14.46 10.65 -8.08
CA LEU A 122 15.36 10.22 -7.01
C LEU A 122 16.75 9.90 -7.60
N PRO A 123 17.80 9.78 -6.77
CA PRO A 123 19.04 9.14 -7.18
C PRO A 123 18.81 7.75 -7.79
N ALA A 124 19.57 7.39 -8.82
CA ALA A 124 19.32 6.17 -9.59
C ALA A 124 19.35 4.88 -8.76
N ASN A 125 20.20 4.83 -7.72
CA ASN A 125 20.31 3.70 -6.82
C ASN A 125 19.10 3.51 -5.88
N ARG A 126 18.07 4.36 -5.99
CA ARG A 126 16.81 4.33 -5.22
C ARG A 126 15.58 4.04 -6.08
N ILE A 127 15.76 3.86 -7.39
CA ILE A 127 14.69 3.50 -8.32
C ILE A 127 15.00 2.10 -8.83
N GLN A 128 14.11 1.15 -8.54
CA GLN A 128 14.25 -0.24 -8.97
C GLN A 128 13.11 -0.59 -9.94
N ALA A 129 13.47 -1.11 -11.11
CA ALA A 129 12.50 -1.66 -12.05
C ALA A 129 12.30 -3.17 -11.80
N ILE A 130 11.08 -3.64 -12.00
CA ILE A 130 10.71 -5.05 -12.03
C ILE A 130 9.92 -5.31 -13.30
N GLU A 131 10.42 -6.24 -14.10
CA GLU A 131 9.68 -6.80 -15.23
C GLU A 131 8.81 -7.96 -14.73
N THR A 132 7.50 -7.77 -14.74
CA THR A 132 6.54 -8.73 -14.14
C THR A 132 6.21 -9.89 -15.08
N GLY A 133 6.51 -9.77 -16.37
CA GLY A 133 5.93 -10.61 -17.40
C GLY A 133 4.43 -10.35 -17.56
N GLY A 134 3.70 -11.31 -18.13
CA GLY A 134 2.38 -11.09 -18.74
C GLY A 134 1.18 -10.76 -17.84
N CYS A 135 1.30 -10.87 -16.50
CA CYS A 135 0.17 -10.67 -15.57
C CYS A 135 0.54 -9.65 -14.47
N PRO A 136 0.39 -8.33 -14.71
CA PRO A 136 0.75 -7.29 -13.73
C PRO A 136 0.00 -7.42 -12.39
N HIS A 137 -1.28 -7.82 -12.41
CA HIS A 137 -2.06 -8.13 -11.21
C HIS A 137 -1.37 -9.16 -10.31
N ALA A 138 -0.79 -10.20 -10.92
CA ALA A 138 -0.16 -11.31 -10.20
C ALA A 138 1.05 -10.84 -9.40
N ALA A 139 1.85 -9.96 -9.98
CA ALA A 139 3.05 -9.44 -9.34
C ALA A 139 2.78 -8.59 -8.08
N ILE A 140 1.55 -8.08 -7.93
CA ILE A 140 1.18 -7.26 -6.77
C ILE A 140 0.22 -7.95 -5.81
N ARG A 141 -0.31 -9.13 -6.17
CA ARG A 141 -1.34 -9.82 -5.38
C ARG A 141 -1.03 -11.28 -5.11
N GLU A 142 -0.87 -12.09 -6.16
CA GLU A 142 -0.69 -13.55 -6.02
C GLU A 142 0.77 -13.95 -5.79
N ASP A 143 1.72 -13.40 -6.54
CA ASP A 143 3.15 -13.65 -6.39
C ASP A 143 3.91 -12.32 -6.25
N ILE A 144 4.01 -11.88 -4.99
CA ILE A 144 4.65 -10.60 -4.63
C ILE A 144 6.15 -10.72 -4.38
N SER A 145 6.74 -11.90 -4.61
CA SER A 145 8.09 -12.25 -4.17
C SER A 145 9.15 -11.30 -4.75
N ALA A 146 9.04 -10.97 -6.04
CA ALA A 146 9.95 -10.04 -6.70
C ALA A 146 9.89 -8.64 -6.08
N ASN A 147 8.68 -8.15 -5.79
CA ASN A 147 8.46 -6.86 -5.15
C ASN A 147 9.02 -6.83 -3.72
N ILE A 148 8.74 -7.87 -2.92
CA ILE A 148 9.25 -7.96 -1.55
C ILE A 148 10.79 -7.94 -1.54
N ASN A 149 11.43 -8.77 -2.36
CA ASN A 149 12.90 -8.82 -2.46
C ASN A 149 13.50 -7.47 -2.84
N ALA A 150 12.88 -6.76 -3.79
CA ALA A 150 13.33 -5.42 -4.20
C ALA A 150 13.19 -4.40 -3.06
N LEU A 151 12.08 -4.43 -2.34
CA LEU A 151 11.79 -3.52 -1.23
C LEU A 151 12.73 -3.75 -0.04
N GLU A 152 12.98 -5.00 0.33
CA GLU A 152 13.91 -5.37 1.40
C GLU A 152 15.36 -5.00 1.02
N THR A 153 15.74 -5.20 -0.25
CA THR A 153 17.06 -4.77 -0.75
C THR A 153 17.24 -3.26 -0.63
N LEU A 154 16.22 -2.49 -1.03
CA LEU A 154 16.23 -1.03 -0.90
C LEU A 154 16.24 -0.60 0.58
N GLN A 155 15.50 -1.30 1.44
CA GLN A 155 15.48 -1.04 2.87
C GLN A 155 16.84 -1.28 3.51
N ALA A 156 17.45 -2.44 3.26
CA ALA A 156 18.77 -2.78 3.80
C ALA A 156 19.85 -1.80 3.32
N LYS A 157 19.78 -1.36 2.05
CA LYS A 157 20.77 -0.46 1.45
C LYS A 157 20.65 0.98 1.91
N HIS A 158 19.42 1.47 2.10
CA HIS A 158 19.18 2.90 2.28
C HIS A 158 18.52 3.26 3.60
N GLN A 159 18.06 2.30 4.40
CA GLN A 159 17.30 2.53 5.65
C GLN A 159 16.09 3.45 5.41
N CYS A 160 15.25 3.08 4.45
CA CYS A 160 14.11 3.89 4.03
C CYS A 160 13.11 4.06 5.18
N GLN A 161 12.46 5.21 5.20
CA GLN A 161 11.30 5.50 6.05
C GLN A 161 9.99 5.22 5.30
N LEU A 162 10.02 5.31 3.97
CA LEU A 162 8.88 5.04 3.11
C LEU A 162 9.34 4.41 1.80
N LEU A 163 8.59 3.42 1.33
CA LEU A 163 8.78 2.77 0.04
C LEU A 163 7.54 2.95 -0.81
N LEU A 164 7.72 3.31 -2.08
CA LEU A 164 6.64 3.48 -3.05
C LEU A 164 6.71 2.35 -4.08
N VAL A 165 5.58 1.72 -4.39
CA VAL A 165 5.50 0.63 -5.38
C VAL A 165 4.43 0.98 -6.40
N GLU A 166 4.81 1.20 -7.65
CA GLU A 166 3.87 1.36 -8.76
C GLU A 166 3.59 0.02 -9.43
N SER A 167 2.31 -0.27 -9.73
CA SER A 167 1.92 -1.43 -10.53
C SER A 167 2.10 -1.16 -12.04
N GLY A 168 2.28 -2.20 -12.85
CA GLY A 168 2.45 -2.10 -14.32
C GLY A 168 1.22 -1.67 -15.12
N GLY A 169 0.24 -1.03 -14.47
CA GLY A 169 -1.04 -0.66 -15.06
C GLY A 169 -1.97 -1.85 -15.20
N ASP A 170 -3.21 -1.66 -14.76
CA ASP A 170 -4.07 -2.81 -14.56
C ASP A 170 -5.57 -2.52 -14.59
N ASN A 171 -6.41 -3.56 -14.64
CA ASN A 171 -7.85 -3.31 -14.64
C ASN A 171 -8.34 -2.84 -13.25
N LEU A 172 -9.61 -2.41 -13.19
CA LEU A 172 -10.23 -1.83 -11.99
C LEU A 172 -10.34 -2.77 -10.79
N ALA A 173 -10.17 -4.08 -11.00
CA ALA A 173 -10.20 -5.07 -9.93
C ALA A 173 -8.81 -5.36 -9.34
N ALA A 174 -7.77 -4.70 -9.84
CA ALA A 174 -6.43 -4.83 -9.30
C ALA A 174 -6.36 -4.26 -7.88
N ASN A 175 -5.92 -5.10 -6.97
CA ASN A 175 -5.74 -4.73 -5.58
C ASN A 175 -4.46 -5.37 -5.07
N TYR A 176 -3.66 -4.60 -4.34
CA TYR A 176 -2.42 -5.10 -3.76
C TYR A 176 -2.73 -6.15 -2.68
N SER A 177 -1.85 -7.14 -2.56
CA SER A 177 -1.77 -7.94 -1.36
C SER A 177 -1.51 -7.02 -0.15
N ARG A 178 -2.19 -7.29 0.96
CA ARG A 178 -1.93 -6.62 2.24
C ARG A 178 -0.54 -6.91 2.78
N GLU A 179 0.08 -8.00 2.32
CA GLU A 179 1.48 -8.30 2.61
C GLU A 179 2.42 -7.44 1.78
N LEU A 180 2.02 -6.91 0.63
CA LEU A 180 2.86 -6.04 -0.18
C LEU A 180 2.70 -4.56 0.18
N ALA A 181 1.48 -4.05 0.32
CA ALA A 181 1.23 -2.62 0.56
C ALA A 181 0.49 -2.37 1.87
N ASP A 182 1.09 -1.53 2.73
CA ASP A 182 0.47 -1.08 3.98
C ASP A 182 -0.62 -0.03 3.71
N TYR A 183 -0.46 0.74 2.62
CA TYR A 183 -1.45 1.68 2.11
C TYR A 183 -1.53 1.63 0.59
N ILE A 184 -2.72 1.83 0.03
CA ILE A 184 -2.96 1.72 -1.42
C ILE A 184 -3.60 3.01 -1.91
N ILE A 185 -2.98 3.62 -2.90
CA ILE A 185 -3.55 4.71 -3.69
C ILE A 185 -3.98 4.12 -5.02
N TYR A 186 -5.25 4.28 -5.36
CA TYR A 186 -5.79 3.86 -6.64
C TYR A 186 -6.02 5.10 -7.52
N VAL A 187 -5.40 5.12 -8.69
CA VAL A 187 -5.43 6.25 -9.62
C VAL A 187 -6.41 5.95 -10.76
N ILE A 188 -7.35 6.85 -10.97
CA ILE A 188 -8.27 6.85 -12.11
C ILE A 188 -8.18 8.21 -12.80
N ASP A 189 -8.48 8.21 -14.10
CA ASP A 189 -8.47 9.42 -14.91
C ASP A 189 -9.87 9.69 -15.49
N VAL A 190 -10.24 10.97 -15.57
CA VAL A 190 -11.55 11.42 -16.06
C VAL A 190 -11.73 11.05 -17.54
N ALA A 191 -10.68 11.07 -18.36
CA ALA A 191 -10.77 10.65 -19.75
C ALA A 191 -10.97 9.13 -19.91
N GLY A 192 -10.77 8.35 -18.84
CA GLY A 192 -11.18 6.94 -18.76
C GLY A 192 -12.70 6.73 -18.82
N GLY A 193 -13.49 7.81 -18.74
CA GLY A 193 -14.94 7.82 -18.94
C GLY A 193 -15.73 7.71 -17.64
N ASP A 194 -16.93 8.28 -17.66
CA ASP A 194 -17.85 8.37 -16.50
C ASP A 194 -18.36 7.00 -16.01
N LYS A 195 -18.28 5.98 -16.88
CA LYS A 195 -18.74 4.62 -16.59
C LYS A 195 -17.57 3.67 -16.34
N ILE A 196 -16.79 3.96 -15.31
CA ILE A 196 -15.86 2.99 -14.73
C ILE A 196 -16.68 1.75 -14.34
N PRO A 197 -16.41 0.56 -14.93
CA PRO A 197 -17.20 -0.64 -14.65
C PRO A 197 -17.27 -0.91 -13.15
N ARG A 198 -18.49 -0.89 -12.61
CA ARG A 198 -18.78 -1.43 -11.27
C ARG A 198 -18.78 -2.95 -11.43
N LYS A 199 -17.81 -3.64 -10.82
CA LYS A 199 -17.92 -5.08 -10.60
C LYS A 199 -18.86 -5.34 -9.43
#